data_AF-A0A4R7GLS6-F1
#
_entry.id   AF-A0A4R7GLS6-F1
#
_cell.length_a   1.000
_cell.length_b   1.000
_cell.length_c   1.000
_cell.angle_alpha   90.00
_cell.angle_beta   90.00
_cell.angle_gamma   90.00
#
_symmetry.space_group_name_H-M   'P 1'
#
loop_
_entity.id
_entity.type
_entity.pdbx_description
1 polymer ?
#
loop_
_entity_poly.entity_id
_entity_poly.type
_entity_poly.pdbx_seq_one_letter_code
_entity_poly.pdbx_strand_id
1 'polypeptide(L)'
;MSAGTISLTNNSATVTGTGTAFTTDLKANDFIVVIVGGVTYTLGVKATASATSLTLITPYGGPTVTGNAWTAVPNATLVGITAQVAADVAKAIRGLNLDKANWQQVFSGTGTITVTLPDGSTYSGPAWNSLTTSLNNKAAKGANTDITSISGLTTALTIEQGGTGANTAASARSAFGLGSISTANAAASVVDVTPGVAVRNGDYGIGGIGGAGNGVPIGSYGNNANYMALNGWYGGAGVSAINHFDGFSPLLTMSRFAGGYIAQMQITQTGSFGIRGGVGATTSNQGTWSNWFTVYTTGNTTKASNGVLSAASPVARVVQSKSACTRPDIAEDSFEWCGAGVANEEARGITITRVDVGVYTVAGSLGFAEDSWHLKAPADPAGNGDLAIVEGEQAEDGTLTIKLFKKRYKLNEETGDIDLIAGASMDVPANSWIDVRMLMPPVAVDGVISEEETDS
;
A
#
# COMPACT_ATOMS: atom_id res chain seq x y z
N MET A 1 -67.60 -10.86 -82.14
CA MET A 1 -68.19 -10.45 -83.42
C MET A 1 -69.62 -10.03 -83.12
N SER A 2 -70.00 -8.82 -83.53
CA SER A 2 -71.35 -8.29 -83.34
C SER A 2 -72.31 -8.89 -84.39
N ALA A 3 -73.61 -8.74 -84.16
CA ALA A 3 -74.63 -9.28 -85.07
C ALA A 3 -74.66 -8.52 -86.41
N GLY A 4 -75.01 -9.23 -87.49
CA GLY A 4 -75.10 -8.68 -88.83
C GLY A 4 -73.75 -8.33 -89.46
N THR A 5 -73.82 -7.68 -90.62
CA THR A 5 -72.65 -7.28 -91.41
C THR A 5 -72.71 -5.80 -91.77
N ILE A 6 -71.56 -5.20 -92.02
CA ILE A 6 -71.45 -3.79 -92.41
C ILE A 6 -70.92 -3.62 -93.83
N SER A 7 -71.31 -2.51 -94.45
CA SER A 7 -70.77 -2.01 -95.70
C SER A 7 -70.07 -0.67 -95.45
N LEU A 8 -68.89 -0.53 -96.04
CA LEU A 8 -67.99 0.60 -95.86
C LEU A 8 -67.64 1.14 -97.24
N THR A 9 -67.83 2.43 -97.46
CA THR A 9 -67.51 3.09 -98.73
C THR A 9 -66.29 3.96 -98.56
N ASN A 10 -65.33 3.84 -99.49
CA ASN A 10 -64.11 4.66 -99.47
C ASN A 10 -64.44 6.17 -99.44
N ASN A 11 -63.72 6.91 -98.59
CA ASN A 11 -63.92 8.32 -98.27
C ASN A 11 -65.32 8.70 -97.74
N SER A 12 -66.12 7.74 -97.25
CA SER A 12 -67.41 7.98 -96.61
C SER A 12 -67.32 7.90 -95.09
N ALA A 13 -67.98 8.83 -94.39
CA ALA A 13 -68.22 8.68 -92.95
C ALA A 13 -69.44 7.79 -92.64
N THR A 14 -70.29 7.48 -93.61
CA THR A 14 -71.50 6.67 -93.40
C THR A 14 -71.19 5.19 -93.50
N VAL A 15 -71.61 4.41 -92.49
CA VAL A 15 -71.59 2.95 -92.47
C VAL A 15 -73.02 2.44 -92.51
N THR A 16 -73.31 1.52 -93.44
CA THR A 16 -74.61 0.86 -93.53
C THR A 16 -74.51 -0.59 -93.06
N GLY A 17 -75.43 -0.98 -92.18
CA GLY A 17 -75.50 -2.32 -91.60
C GLY A 17 -76.65 -3.14 -92.16
N THR A 18 -76.47 -4.46 -92.23
CA THR A 18 -77.50 -5.44 -92.60
C THR A 18 -77.60 -6.46 -91.47
N GLY A 19 -78.78 -6.56 -90.83
CA GLY A 19 -78.98 -7.39 -89.64
C GLY A 19 -78.26 -6.89 -88.38
N THR A 20 -77.81 -5.62 -88.38
CA THR A 20 -77.12 -4.98 -87.24
C THR A 20 -78.10 -4.33 -86.27
N ALA A 21 -77.65 -4.09 -85.03
CA ALA A 21 -78.41 -3.37 -84.01
C ALA A 21 -77.56 -2.21 -83.44
N PHE A 22 -77.07 -1.31 -84.32
CA PHE A 22 -76.12 -0.26 -83.92
C PHE A 22 -76.58 0.60 -82.72
N THR A 23 -77.89 0.88 -82.59
CA THR A 23 -78.45 1.67 -81.49
C THR A 23 -78.43 0.98 -80.12
N THR A 24 -78.25 -0.34 -80.07
CA THR A 24 -78.02 -1.09 -78.81
C THR A 24 -76.54 -1.41 -78.61
N ASP A 25 -75.85 -1.73 -79.70
CA ASP A 25 -74.50 -2.31 -79.67
C ASP A 25 -73.40 -1.25 -79.56
N LEU A 26 -73.70 0.01 -79.89
CA LEU A 26 -72.75 1.11 -79.96
C LEU A 26 -73.34 2.41 -79.40
N LYS A 27 -72.48 3.21 -78.77
CA LYS A 27 -72.74 4.60 -78.39
C LYS A 27 -71.78 5.53 -79.13
N ALA A 28 -72.04 6.83 -79.05
CA ALA A 28 -71.09 7.83 -79.56
C ALA A 28 -69.73 7.69 -78.82
N ASN A 29 -68.64 7.74 -79.60
CA ASN A 29 -67.25 7.48 -79.24
C ASN A 29 -66.86 6.01 -79.00
N ASP A 30 -67.77 5.03 -79.13
CA ASP A 30 -67.37 3.62 -79.22
C ASP A 30 -66.70 3.33 -80.58
N PHE A 31 -66.06 2.18 -80.70
CA PHE A 31 -65.30 1.79 -81.89
C PHE A 31 -65.88 0.56 -82.58
N ILE A 32 -65.78 0.53 -83.91
CA ILE A 32 -66.03 -0.64 -84.74
C ILE A 32 -64.69 -1.18 -85.18
N VAL A 33 -64.41 -2.43 -84.86
CA VAL A 33 -63.27 -3.17 -85.41
C VAL A 33 -63.76 -4.05 -86.55
N VAL A 34 -63.13 -3.90 -87.72
CA VAL A 34 -63.47 -4.59 -88.97
C VAL A 34 -62.18 -4.99 -89.67
N ILE A 35 -62.14 -6.17 -90.30
CA ILE A 35 -60.99 -6.60 -91.11
C ILE A 35 -61.40 -6.52 -92.59
N VAL A 36 -60.62 -5.78 -93.37
CA VAL A 36 -60.84 -5.58 -94.81
C VAL A 36 -59.52 -5.84 -95.54
N GLY A 37 -59.50 -6.81 -96.46
CA GLY A 37 -58.29 -7.17 -97.21
C GLY A 37 -57.10 -7.64 -96.36
N GLY A 38 -57.35 -8.15 -95.14
CA GLY A 38 -56.32 -8.54 -94.18
C GLY A 38 -55.83 -7.40 -93.26
N VAL A 39 -56.28 -6.16 -93.47
CA VAL A 39 -55.97 -5.01 -92.62
C VAL A 39 -57.09 -4.79 -91.60
N THR A 40 -56.74 -4.68 -90.32
CA THR A 40 -57.67 -4.33 -89.24
C THR A 40 -57.87 -2.82 -89.19
N TYR A 41 -59.11 -2.37 -89.32
CA TYR A 41 -59.51 -0.98 -89.16
C TYR A 41 -60.28 -0.81 -87.85
N THR A 42 -59.86 0.15 -87.03
CA THR A 42 -60.55 0.56 -85.80
C THR A 42 -61.19 1.93 -86.06
N LEU A 43 -62.51 1.94 -86.20
CA LEU A 43 -63.28 3.08 -86.70
C LEU A 43 -64.15 3.67 -85.58
N GLY A 44 -63.84 4.88 -85.15
CA GLY A 44 -64.61 5.56 -84.10
C GLY A 44 -66.00 5.99 -84.58
N VAL A 45 -67.03 5.69 -83.81
CA VAL A 45 -68.43 6.03 -84.08
C VAL A 45 -68.73 7.43 -83.57
N LYS A 46 -69.14 8.34 -84.46
CA LYS A 46 -69.54 9.71 -84.09
C LYS A 46 -70.97 9.74 -83.55
N ALA A 47 -71.88 9.06 -84.25
CA ALA A 47 -73.28 8.93 -83.86
C ALA A 47 -73.92 7.73 -84.59
N THR A 48 -74.85 7.06 -83.93
CA THR A 48 -75.73 6.06 -84.54
C THR A 48 -77.01 6.75 -85.05
N ALA A 49 -77.29 6.67 -86.35
CA ALA A 49 -78.47 7.29 -86.96
C ALA A 49 -79.70 6.37 -86.91
N SER A 50 -79.50 5.05 -87.00
CA SER A 50 -80.51 4.02 -86.82
C SER A 50 -79.83 2.69 -86.44
N ALA A 51 -80.61 1.62 -86.22
CA ALA A 51 -80.06 0.27 -86.01
C ALA A 51 -79.16 -0.23 -87.16
N THR A 52 -79.31 0.34 -88.36
CA THR A 52 -78.64 -0.07 -89.61
C THR A 52 -77.85 1.07 -90.28
N SER A 53 -77.71 2.23 -89.65
CA SER A 53 -76.93 3.35 -90.16
C SER A 53 -76.22 4.10 -89.06
N LEU A 54 -74.93 4.40 -89.25
CA LEU A 54 -74.15 5.25 -88.35
C LEU A 54 -73.13 6.08 -89.10
N THR A 55 -72.64 7.10 -88.42
CA THR A 55 -71.62 8.02 -88.93
C THR A 55 -70.34 7.85 -88.11
N LEU A 56 -69.20 7.72 -88.78
CA LEU A 56 -67.87 7.66 -88.18
C LEU A 56 -67.35 9.06 -87.81
N ILE A 57 -66.39 9.11 -86.88
CA ILE A 57 -65.66 10.33 -86.51
C ILE A 57 -64.78 10.79 -87.67
N THR A 58 -64.09 9.85 -88.30
CA THR A 58 -63.25 10.06 -89.48
C THR A 58 -63.81 9.24 -90.65
N PRO A 59 -63.91 9.79 -91.87
CA PRO A 59 -64.30 9.02 -93.05
C PRO A 59 -63.44 7.77 -93.25
N TYR A 60 -64.04 6.67 -93.68
CA TYR A 60 -63.37 5.40 -93.93
C TYR A 60 -62.48 5.50 -95.17
N GLY A 61 -61.15 5.50 -94.98
CA GLY A 61 -60.16 5.59 -96.06
C GLY A 61 -59.69 4.25 -96.64
N GLY A 62 -60.44 3.16 -96.45
CA GLY A 62 -60.11 1.84 -97.00
C GLY A 62 -60.92 1.49 -98.27
N PRO A 63 -60.67 0.31 -98.88
CA PRO A 63 -61.39 -0.12 -100.07
C PRO A 63 -62.90 -0.27 -99.83
N THR A 64 -63.74 0.17 -100.78
CA THR A 64 -65.19 -0.03 -100.68
C THR A 64 -65.54 -1.52 -100.62
N VAL A 65 -66.24 -1.93 -99.58
CA VAL A 65 -66.62 -3.33 -99.32
C VAL A 65 -68.01 -3.45 -98.73
N THR A 66 -68.64 -4.61 -98.93
CA THR A 66 -69.99 -4.93 -98.44
C THR A 66 -69.98 -6.29 -97.74
N GLY A 67 -70.83 -6.45 -96.72
CA GLY A 67 -71.01 -7.73 -96.03
C GLY A 67 -69.91 -8.10 -95.04
N ASN A 68 -69.08 -7.16 -94.58
CA ASN A 68 -68.00 -7.43 -93.64
C ASN A 68 -68.51 -7.73 -92.22
N ALA A 69 -67.89 -8.74 -91.60
CA ALA A 69 -68.01 -8.99 -90.17
C ALA A 69 -67.35 -7.87 -89.36
N TRP A 70 -67.95 -7.52 -88.22
CA TRP A 70 -67.53 -6.41 -87.37
C TRP A 70 -67.62 -6.76 -85.88
N THR A 71 -66.98 -5.97 -85.04
CA THR A 71 -67.09 -6.07 -83.57
C THR A 71 -67.18 -4.69 -82.96
N ALA A 72 -68.21 -4.47 -82.14
CA ALA A 72 -68.31 -3.31 -81.26
C ALA A 72 -67.26 -3.40 -80.14
N VAL A 73 -66.52 -2.32 -79.92
CA VAL A 73 -65.58 -2.15 -78.81
C VAL A 73 -65.98 -0.89 -78.05
N PRO A 74 -66.52 -1.01 -76.83
CA PRO A 74 -66.86 0.14 -76.00
C PRO A 74 -65.61 1.01 -75.73
N ASN A 75 -65.77 2.33 -75.80
CA ASN A 75 -64.70 3.29 -75.53
C ASN A 75 -64.03 3.04 -74.16
N ALA A 76 -64.86 2.76 -73.14
CA ALA A 76 -64.42 2.42 -71.80
C ALA A 76 -63.54 1.15 -71.74
N THR A 77 -63.72 0.19 -72.64
CA THR A 77 -62.87 -1.01 -72.74
C THR A 77 -61.55 -0.69 -73.42
N LEU A 78 -61.56 0.12 -74.48
CA LEU A 78 -60.33 0.51 -75.20
C LEU A 78 -59.42 1.41 -74.36
N VAL A 79 -60.01 2.40 -73.65
CA VAL A 79 -59.28 3.33 -72.77
C VAL A 79 -59.05 2.76 -71.37
N GLY A 80 -59.86 1.80 -70.91
CA GLY A 80 -59.73 1.19 -69.59
C GLY A 80 -58.39 0.47 -69.38
N ILE A 81 -57.85 -0.19 -70.40
CA ILE A 81 -56.56 -0.88 -70.33
C ILE A 81 -55.41 0.13 -70.14
N THR A 82 -55.39 1.22 -70.92
CA THR A 82 -54.33 2.24 -70.81
C THR A 82 -54.45 3.04 -69.50
N ALA A 83 -55.68 3.30 -69.03
CA ALA A 83 -55.92 3.90 -67.72
C ALA A 83 -55.49 3.00 -66.55
N GLN A 84 -55.75 1.69 -66.62
CA GLN A 84 -55.33 0.73 -65.60
C GLN A 84 -53.80 0.62 -65.54
N VAL A 85 -53.13 0.51 -66.70
CA VAL A 85 -51.65 0.52 -66.76
C VAL A 85 -51.08 1.81 -66.16
N ALA A 86 -51.68 2.97 -66.44
CA ALA A 86 -51.27 4.24 -65.84
C ALA A 86 -51.47 4.25 -64.31
N ALA A 87 -52.54 3.67 -63.80
CA ALA A 87 -52.81 3.54 -62.36
C ALA A 87 -51.81 2.59 -61.66
N ASP A 88 -51.49 1.45 -62.26
CA ASP A 88 -50.52 0.49 -61.73
C ASP A 88 -49.09 1.04 -61.76
N VAL A 89 -48.70 1.75 -62.83
CA VAL A 89 -47.44 2.49 -62.89
C VAL A 89 -47.38 3.57 -61.81
N ALA A 90 -48.47 4.34 -61.60
CA ALA A 90 -48.53 5.34 -60.53
C ALA A 90 -48.43 4.70 -59.13
N LYS A 91 -49.01 3.51 -58.91
CA LYS A 91 -48.88 2.75 -57.67
C LYS A 91 -47.43 2.27 -57.46
N ALA A 92 -46.78 1.74 -58.50
CA ALA A 92 -45.38 1.31 -58.44
C ALA A 92 -44.44 2.49 -58.13
N ILE A 93 -44.62 3.64 -58.77
CA ILE A 93 -43.81 4.85 -58.51
C ILE A 93 -44.00 5.35 -57.07
N ARG A 94 -45.22 5.30 -56.52
CA ARG A 94 -45.48 5.63 -55.10
C ARG A 94 -44.74 4.67 -54.16
N GLY A 95 -44.75 3.36 -54.45
CA GLY A 95 -43.98 2.37 -53.70
C GLY A 95 -42.48 2.65 -53.72
N LEU A 96 -41.90 2.91 -54.90
CA LEU A 96 -40.48 3.24 -55.05
C LEU A 96 -40.09 4.54 -54.29
N ASN A 97 -40.96 5.55 -54.29
CA ASN A 97 -40.73 6.77 -53.52
C ASN A 97 -40.78 6.53 -52.00
N LEU A 98 -41.66 5.62 -51.55
CA LEU A 98 -41.77 5.23 -50.15
C LEU A 98 -40.55 4.44 -49.69
N ASP A 99 -40.11 3.45 -50.48
CA ASP A 99 -38.88 2.70 -50.24
C ASP A 99 -37.66 3.62 -50.21
N LYS A 100 -37.59 4.60 -51.12
CA LYS A 100 -36.53 5.62 -51.09
C LYS A 100 -36.54 6.40 -49.78
N ALA A 101 -37.70 6.82 -49.27
CA ALA A 101 -37.81 7.51 -47.99
C ALA A 101 -37.41 6.60 -46.80
N ASN A 102 -37.82 5.33 -46.81
CA ASN A 102 -37.41 4.33 -45.83
C ASN A 102 -35.88 4.15 -45.82
N TRP A 103 -35.25 4.01 -46.99
CA TRP A 103 -33.81 3.86 -47.11
C TRP A 103 -33.03 5.09 -46.64
N GLN A 104 -33.51 6.31 -46.91
CA GLN A 104 -32.91 7.52 -46.33
C GLN A 104 -32.93 7.47 -44.80
N GLN A 105 -34.06 7.07 -44.18
CA GLN A 105 -34.12 6.89 -42.72
C GLN A 105 -33.12 5.84 -42.21
N VAL A 106 -32.98 4.69 -42.89
CA VAL A 106 -32.04 3.62 -42.50
C VAL A 106 -30.59 4.10 -42.53
N PHE A 107 -30.18 4.79 -43.60
CA PHE A 107 -28.79 5.21 -43.82
C PHE A 107 -28.38 6.44 -43.00
N SER A 108 -29.26 7.44 -42.85
CA SER A 108 -28.91 8.73 -42.25
C SER A 108 -29.64 9.05 -40.95
N GLY A 109 -30.65 8.28 -40.57
CA GLY A 109 -31.41 8.49 -39.33
C GLY A 109 -30.58 8.20 -38.07
N THR A 110 -31.15 8.61 -36.93
CA THR A 110 -30.67 8.30 -35.58
C THR A 110 -31.83 7.81 -34.72
N GLY A 111 -31.53 6.99 -33.72
CA GLY A 111 -32.52 6.37 -32.86
C GLY A 111 -33.34 5.29 -33.57
N THR A 112 -34.61 5.18 -33.18
CA THR A 112 -35.60 4.31 -33.81
C THR A 112 -36.30 5.08 -34.93
N ILE A 113 -36.32 4.50 -36.13
CA ILE A 113 -37.03 4.99 -37.30
C ILE A 113 -38.30 4.17 -37.56
N THR A 114 -39.20 4.71 -38.37
CA THR A 114 -40.42 4.01 -38.82
C THR A 114 -40.36 3.80 -40.32
N VAL A 115 -40.27 2.54 -40.73
CA VAL A 115 -40.38 2.08 -42.11
C VAL A 115 -41.85 1.88 -42.44
N THR A 116 -42.33 2.44 -43.54
CA THR A 116 -43.72 2.25 -44.02
C THR A 116 -43.69 1.42 -45.29
N LEU A 117 -44.42 0.31 -45.33
CA LEU A 117 -44.44 -0.61 -46.47
C LEU A 117 -45.45 -0.17 -47.54
N PRO A 118 -45.34 -0.66 -48.80
CA PRO A 118 -46.25 -0.27 -49.90
C PRO A 118 -47.73 -0.62 -49.71
N ASP A 119 -48.07 -1.46 -48.72
CA ASP A 119 -49.45 -1.76 -48.30
C ASP A 119 -49.99 -0.81 -47.21
N GLY A 120 -49.16 0.11 -46.70
CA GLY A 120 -49.48 1.06 -45.64
C GLY A 120 -49.18 0.57 -44.22
N SER A 121 -48.74 -0.68 -44.04
CA SER A 121 -48.27 -1.18 -42.74
C SER A 121 -46.93 -0.57 -42.35
N THR A 122 -46.56 -0.64 -41.07
CA THR A 122 -45.33 -0.04 -40.55
C THR A 122 -44.49 -1.00 -39.71
N TYR A 123 -43.18 -0.75 -39.69
CA TYR A 123 -42.19 -1.42 -38.86
C TYR A 123 -41.31 -0.38 -38.17
N SER A 124 -41.12 -0.50 -36.85
CA SER A 124 -40.19 0.35 -36.09
C SER A 124 -38.91 -0.41 -35.78
N GLY A 125 -37.76 0.20 -36.07
CA GLY A 125 -36.44 -0.41 -35.81
C GLY A 125 -35.32 0.62 -35.78
N PRO A 126 -34.09 0.24 -35.38
CA PRO A 126 -32.98 1.18 -35.29
C PRO A 126 -32.45 1.59 -36.67
N ALA A 127 -32.08 2.87 -36.81
CA ALA A 127 -31.23 3.29 -37.92
C ALA A 127 -29.80 2.72 -37.78
N TRP A 128 -29.06 2.58 -38.88
CA TRP A 128 -27.73 1.97 -38.86
C TRP A 128 -26.73 2.75 -38.01
N ASN A 129 -26.80 4.08 -38.00
CA ASN A 129 -25.95 4.92 -37.16
C ASN A 129 -26.14 4.61 -35.66
N SER A 130 -27.35 4.25 -35.24
CA SER A 130 -27.60 3.84 -33.85
C SER A 130 -27.04 2.45 -33.53
N LEU A 131 -27.03 1.51 -34.48
CA LEU A 131 -26.35 0.22 -34.29
C LEU A 131 -24.84 0.43 -34.10
N THR A 132 -24.21 1.29 -34.90
CA THR A 132 -22.80 1.67 -34.75
C THR A 132 -22.53 2.32 -33.38
N THR A 133 -23.35 3.28 -32.95
CA THR A 133 -23.21 3.90 -31.62
C THR A 133 -23.39 2.86 -30.49
N SER A 134 -24.36 1.95 -30.60
CA SER A 134 -24.55 0.88 -29.61
C SER A 134 -23.38 -0.09 -29.55
N LEU A 135 -22.77 -0.42 -30.70
CA LEU A 135 -21.62 -1.33 -30.78
C LEU A 135 -20.35 -0.71 -30.19
N ASN A 136 -20.10 0.57 -30.43
CA ASN A 136 -18.96 1.31 -29.84
C ASN A 136 -18.98 1.36 -28.30
N ASN A 137 -20.14 1.11 -27.68
CA ASN A 137 -20.29 1.02 -26.22
C ASN A 137 -20.12 -0.41 -25.67
N LYS A 138 -19.64 -1.37 -26.47
CA LYS A 138 -19.47 -2.78 -26.09
C LYS A 138 -18.03 -3.24 -26.32
N ALA A 139 -17.48 -3.93 -25.33
CA ALA A 139 -16.27 -4.72 -25.53
C ALA A 139 -16.58 -5.97 -26.37
N ALA A 140 -15.64 -6.38 -27.22
CA ALA A 140 -15.75 -7.63 -27.95
C ALA A 140 -15.49 -8.84 -27.02
N LYS A 141 -15.76 -10.05 -27.52
CA LYS A 141 -15.34 -11.29 -26.85
C LYS A 141 -13.90 -11.59 -27.27
N GLY A 142 -12.96 -11.53 -26.33
CA GLY A 142 -11.55 -11.83 -26.59
C GLY A 142 -10.62 -11.06 -25.65
N ALA A 143 -9.38 -10.88 -26.08
CA ALA A 143 -8.35 -10.19 -25.30
C ALA A 143 -8.53 -8.66 -25.24
N ASN A 144 -9.34 -8.07 -26.14
CA ASN A 144 -9.71 -6.64 -26.13
C ASN A 144 -8.52 -5.66 -26.06
N THR A 145 -7.40 -6.02 -26.70
CA THR A 145 -6.13 -5.28 -26.69
C THR A 145 -6.18 -3.90 -27.36
N ASP A 146 -7.27 -3.61 -28.07
CA ASP A 146 -7.57 -2.39 -28.80
C ASP A 146 -8.49 -1.42 -28.04
N ILE A 147 -9.10 -1.84 -26.93
CA ILE A 147 -10.02 -1.00 -26.15
C ILE A 147 -9.24 0.02 -25.31
N THR A 148 -9.33 1.29 -25.68
CA THR A 148 -8.76 2.41 -24.92
C THR A 148 -9.73 3.04 -23.92
N SER A 149 -11.06 2.88 -24.10
CA SER A 149 -12.09 3.39 -23.19
C SER A 149 -13.43 2.67 -23.38
N ILE A 150 -14.28 2.67 -22.35
CA ILE A 150 -15.68 2.18 -22.41
C ILE A 150 -16.59 3.23 -21.77
N SER A 151 -17.25 4.06 -22.58
CA SER A 151 -18.04 5.23 -22.15
C SER A 151 -19.38 4.93 -21.46
N GLY A 152 -19.62 3.69 -21.03
CA GLY A 152 -20.89 3.25 -20.42
C GLY A 152 -20.76 2.41 -19.15
N LEU A 153 -19.55 2.30 -18.57
CA LEU A 153 -19.31 1.48 -17.38
C LEU A 153 -19.73 2.23 -16.10
N THR A 154 -20.97 2.01 -15.64
CA THR A 154 -21.52 2.64 -14.42
C THR A 154 -21.34 1.80 -13.14
N THR A 155 -21.05 0.51 -13.29
CA THR A 155 -20.74 -0.42 -12.19
C THR A 155 -19.28 -0.84 -12.29
N ALA A 156 -18.52 -0.78 -11.20
CA ALA A 156 -17.14 -1.22 -11.19
C ALA A 156 -17.04 -2.74 -11.42
N LEU A 157 -16.06 -3.17 -12.23
CA LEU A 157 -15.78 -4.59 -12.44
C LEU A 157 -15.30 -5.23 -11.13
N THR A 158 -15.74 -6.46 -10.86
CA THR A 158 -15.33 -7.20 -9.65
C THR A 158 -13.85 -7.60 -9.71
N ILE A 159 -13.27 -7.97 -8.57
CA ILE A 159 -11.88 -8.47 -8.51
C ILE A 159 -11.71 -9.74 -9.36
N GLU A 160 -12.71 -10.65 -9.35
CA GLU A 160 -12.74 -11.85 -10.20
C GLU A 160 -12.72 -11.53 -11.71
N GLN A 161 -13.20 -10.35 -12.09
CA GLN A 161 -13.20 -9.83 -13.47
C GLN A 161 -11.96 -8.98 -13.79
N GLY A 162 -10.95 -8.96 -12.91
CA GLY A 162 -9.73 -8.15 -13.06
C GLY A 162 -9.90 -6.66 -12.72
N GLY A 163 -11.02 -6.28 -12.10
CA GLY A 163 -11.28 -4.93 -11.61
C GLY A 163 -10.87 -4.72 -10.15
N THR A 164 -11.25 -3.56 -9.60
CA THR A 164 -11.05 -3.19 -8.20
C THR A 164 -12.26 -3.49 -7.30
N GLY A 165 -13.40 -3.89 -7.88
CA GLY A 165 -14.70 -3.96 -7.20
C GLY A 165 -15.27 -2.59 -6.78
N ALA A 166 -14.63 -1.47 -7.15
CA ALA A 166 -14.91 -0.15 -6.57
C ALA A 166 -14.68 1.02 -7.53
N ASN A 167 -15.50 2.07 -7.40
CA ASN A 167 -15.42 3.30 -8.18
C ASN A 167 -14.68 4.47 -7.46
N THR A 168 -14.14 4.23 -6.26
CA THR A 168 -13.29 5.20 -5.54
C THR A 168 -12.00 4.54 -5.06
N ALA A 169 -10.92 5.32 -4.92
CA ALA A 169 -9.65 4.81 -4.41
C ALA A 169 -9.76 4.28 -2.96
N ALA A 170 -10.63 4.85 -2.13
CA ALA A 170 -10.86 4.39 -0.75
C ALA A 170 -11.54 3.02 -0.73
N SER A 171 -12.64 2.86 -1.48
CA SER A 171 -13.35 1.59 -1.60
C SER A 171 -12.50 0.51 -2.28
N ALA A 172 -11.64 0.86 -3.24
CA ALA A 172 -10.71 -0.09 -3.88
C ALA A 172 -9.67 -0.65 -2.90
N ARG A 173 -9.04 0.20 -2.07
CA ARG A 173 -8.12 -0.26 -1.02
C ARG A 173 -8.79 -1.17 0.00
N SER A 174 -10.06 -0.88 0.33
CA SER A 174 -10.87 -1.74 1.19
C SER A 174 -11.22 -3.08 0.54
N ALA A 175 -11.56 -3.10 -0.76
CA ALA A 175 -11.86 -4.33 -1.50
C ALA A 175 -10.64 -5.26 -1.64
N PHE A 176 -9.45 -4.68 -1.77
CA PHE A 176 -8.18 -5.42 -1.74
C PHE A 176 -7.67 -5.75 -0.31
N GLY A 177 -8.38 -5.36 0.75
CA GLY A 177 -7.99 -5.68 2.13
C GLY A 177 -6.72 -4.98 2.64
N LEU A 178 -6.27 -3.90 2.01
CA LEU A 178 -4.94 -3.31 2.24
C LEU A 178 -4.78 -2.52 3.56
N GLY A 179 -5.79 -2.53 4.43
CA GLY A 179 -5.78 -1.89 5.74
C GLY A 179 -5.54 -0.36 5.73
N SER A 180 -5.26 0.22 6.90
CA SER A 180 -4.97 1.65 7.06
C SER A 180 -3.60 2.07 6.53
N ILE A 181 -2.62 1.15 6.49
CA ILE A 181 -1.27 1.41 6.00
C ILE A 181 -1.27 1.81 4.51
N SER A 182 -2.28 1.37 3.74
CA SER A 182 -2.47 1.69 2.32
C SER A 182 -2.72 3.18 2.00
N THR A 183 -2.89 4.02 3.02
CA THR A 183 -2.98 5.48 2.89
C THR A 183 -1.80 6.24 3.50
N ALA A 184 -0.90 5.55 4.21
CA ALA A 184 0.29 6.18 4.77
C ALA A 184 1.37 6.29 3.69
N ASN A 185 1.91 7.49 3.49
CA ASN A 185 3.16 7.65 2.75
C ASN A 185 4.29 6.99 3.57
N ALA A 186 5.27 6.38 2.91
CA ALA A 186 6.51 6.03 3.59
C ALA A 186 7.27 7.30 4.00
N ALA A 187 7.97 7.28 5.13
CA ALA A 187 8.85 8.36 5.55
C ALA A 187 9.85 8.73 4.43
N ALA A 188 10.00 10.02 4.14
CA ALA A 188 10.89 10.48 3.08
C ALA A 188 12.38 10.36 3.48
N SER A 189 12.67 10.35 4.79
CA SER A 189 13.99 10.12 5.37
C SER A 189 13.83 9.78 6.86
N VAL A 190 14.90 9.33 7.51
CA VAL A 190 14.93 9.07 8.97
C VAL A 190 14.82 10.34 9.84
N VAL A 191 14.74 11.53 9.23
CA VAL A 191 14.44 12.81 9.93
C VAL A 191 13.09 13.40 9.52
N ASP A 192 12.26 12.64 8.82
CA ASP A 192 10.90 13.04 8.49
C ASP A 192 10.04 13.09 9.77
N VAL A 193 9.46 14.25 10.05
CA VAL A 193 8.61 14.50 11.21
C VAL A 193 7.13 14.64 10.83
N THR A 194 6.77 14.29 9.59
CA THR A 194 5.40 14.35 9.09
C THR A 194 4.49 13.37 9.83
N PRO A 195 3.42 13.83 10.53
CA PRO A 195 2.55 12.93 11.27
C PRO A 195 1.87 11.89 10.37
N GLY A 196 1.92 10.61 10.77
CA GLY A 196 1.22 9.52 10.11
C GLY A 196 1.96 8.86 8.92
N VAL A 197 3.23 9.20 8.69
CA VAL A 197 4.06 8.42 7.74
C VAL A 197 4.39 7.03 8.29
N ALA A 198 4.53 6.06 7.39
CA ALA A 198 4.94 4.70 7.71
C ALA A 198 6.46 4.62 7.86
N VAL A 199 6.91 4.08 8.99
CA VAL A 199 8.30 3.71 9.25
C VAL A 199 8.58 2.28 8.77
N ARG A 200 9.78 2.06 8.26
CA ARG A 200 10.30 0.79 7.74
C ARG A 200 11.25 0.16 8.76
N ASN A 201 11.54 -1.14 8.57
CA ASN A 201 12.61 -1.78 9.34
C ASN A 201 13.95 -1.10 9.05
N GLY A 202 14.68 -0.72 10.11
CA GLY A 202 15.88 0.09 10.05
C GLY A 202 15.66 1.56 10.38
N ASP A 203 14.47 2.13 10.18
CA ASP A 203 14.23 3.56 10.44
C ASP A 203 14.47 3.92 11.92
N TYR A 204 15.10 5.07 12.16
CA TYR A 204 15.55 5.51 13.49
C TYR A 204 16.40 4.46 14.22
N GLY A 205 17.10 3.58 13.50
CA GLY A 205 17.96 2.53 14.05
C GLY A 205 17.21 1.29 14.56
N ILE A 206 15.88 1.22 14.44
CA ILE A 206 15.09 0.12 15.00
C ILE A 206 15.09 -1.07 14.02
N GLY A 207 15.70 -2.18 14.42
CA GLY A 207 15.70 -3.44 13.66
C GLY A 207 16.67 -3.52 12.48
N GLY A 208 17.60 -2.56 12.34
CA GLY A 208 18.68 -2.60 11.37
C GLY A 208 19.81 -3.56 11.77
N ILE A 209 20.46 -4.19 10.78
CA ILE A 209 21.63 -5.05 10.99
C ILE A 209 22.88 -4.30 10.54
N GLY A 210 23.61 -3.72 11.50
CA GLY A 210 24.96 -3.20 11.32
C GLY A 210 25.08 -1.71 10.94
N GLY A 211 26.14 -1.09 11.46
CA GLY A 211 26.63 0.24 11.09
C GLY A 211 25.79 1.43 11.61
N ALA A 212 26.47 2.52 11.96
CA ALA A 212 25.84 3.79 12.37
C ALA A 212 25.04 4.51 11.25
N GLY A 213 24.87 3.87 10.09
CA GLY A 213 24.19 4.42 8.89
C GLY A 213 22.69 4.13 8.79
N ASN A 214 22.12 3.27 9.67
CA ASN A 214 20.67 3.01 9.71
C ASN A 214 19.95 3.81 10.83
N GLY A 215 20.68 4.30 11.83
CA GLY A 215 20.16 5.32 12.76
C GLY A 215 19.97 6.67 12.08
N VAL A 216 19.50 7.69 12.81
CA VAL A 216 19.61 9.07 12.31
C VAL A 216 21.10 9.40 12.20
N PRO A 217 21.65 9.68 10.99
CA PRO A 217 23.08 9.86 10.83
C PRO A 217 23.56 11.08 11.60
N ILE A 218 24.75 10.96 12.16
CA ILE A 218 25.39 11.99 12.98
C ILE A 218 25.57 13.28 12.17
N GLY A 219 25.81 13.16 10.87
CA GLY A 219 25.86 14.30 9.93
C GLY A 219 24.55 15.09 9.79
N SER A 220 23.39 14.56 10.20
CA SER A 220 22.12 15.29 10.15
C SER A 220 22.03 16.44 11.16
N TYR A 221 22.70 16.33 12.32
CA TYR A 221 22.70 17.34 13.40
C TYR A 221 24.10 17.68 13.94
N GLY A 222 25.15 17.13 13.34
CA GLY A 222 26.54 17.31 13.76
C GLY A 222 26.97 16.37 14.89
N ASN A 223 28.20 16.60 15.36
CA ASN A 223 28.89 15.79 16.37
C ASN A 223 28.51 16.12 17.84
N ASN A 224 27.48 16.93 18.07
CA ASN A 224 27.12 17.42 19.40
C ASN A 224 25.74 16.90 19.81
N ALA A 225 25.70 16.07 20.86
CA ALA A 225 24.49 15.43 21.38
C ALA A 225 23.39 16.44 21.76
N ASN A 226 23.72 17.70 22.01
CA ASN A 226 22.73 18.74 22.32
C ASN A 226 21.78 19.05 21.15
N TYR A 227 22.19 18.84 19.89
CA TYR A 227 21.32 19.05 18.72
C TYR A 227 20.48 17.81 18.34
N MET A 228 20.78 16.65 18.93
CA MET A 228 20.06 15.38 18.74
C MET A 228 18.77 15.39 19.56
N ALA A 229 17.88 16.35 19.27
CA ALA A 229 16.74 16.77 20.10
C ALA A 229 15.37 16.24 19.65
N LEU A 230 15.31 15.47 18.57
CA LEU A 230 14.09 14.76 18.13
C LEU A 230 14.02 13.38 18.81
N ASN A 231 12.84 12.77 18.79
CA ASN A 231 12.69 11.37 19.23
C ASN A 231 13.41 10.44 18.24
N GLY A 232 14.26 9.55 18.74
CA GLY A 232 14.95 8.55 17.90
C GLY A 232 16.25 8.03 18.49
N TRP A 233 16.85 7.06 17.79
CA TRP A 233 18.17 6.54 18.10
C TRP A 233 19.22 7.15 17.17
N TYR A 234 20.34 7.56 17.76
CA TYR A 234 21.46 8.23 17.13
C TYR A 234 22.75 7.44 17.35
N GLY A 235 23.67 7.47 16.38
CA GLY A 235 25.01 6.92 16.57
C GLY A 235 25.89 7.81 17.46
N GLY A 236 26.89 7.22 18.11
CA GLY A 236 27.94 7.97 18.80
C GLY A 236 28.91 8.64 17.81
N ALA A 237 29.23 9.91 18.04
CA ALA A 237 30.08 10.76 17.17
C ALA A 237 31.60 10.45 17.19
N GLY A 238 31.99 9.34 17.81
CA GLY A 238 33.36 8.83 17.88
C GLY A 238 34.32 9.82 18.54
N VAL A 239 35.54 9.91 18.00
CA VAL A 239 36.60 10.81 18.49
C VAL A 239 36.23 12.29 18.49
N SER A 240 35.24 12.68 17.67
CA SER A 240 34.78 14.08 17.55
C SER A 240 33.56 14.37 18.42
N ALA A 241 33.12 13.46 19.29
CA ALA A 241 31.89 13.62 20.06
C ALA A 241 31.93 14.78 21.06
N ILE A 242 30.87 15.59 21.06
CA ILE A 242 30.68 16.73 21.97
C ILE A 242 29.41 16.50 22.79
N ASN A 243 29.50 16.67 24.11
CA ASN A 243 28.39 16.51 25.08
C ASN A 243 27.75 15.11 25.15
N HIS A 244 28.37 14.08 24.58
CA HIS A 244 27.99 12.68 24.81
C HIS A 244 28.48 12.19 26.19
N PHE A 245 27.81 11.18 26.76
CA PHE A 245 28.26 10.41 27.92
C PHE A 245 29.46 9.53 27.55
N ASP A 246 29.35 8.86 26.39
CA ASP A 246 30.45 8.20 25.70
C ASP A 246 30.35 8.50 24.20
N GLY A 247 31.50 8.73 23.58
CA GLY A 247 31.58 9.18 22.19
C GLY A 247 31.20 8.11 21.17
N PHE A 248 31.36 6.81 21.47
CA PHE A 248 31.13 5.72 20.51
C PHE A 248 29.78 5.03 20.71
N SER A 249 29.16 5.21 21.87
CA SER A 249 27.91 4.56 22.27
C SER A 249 26.67 5.17 21.59
N PRO A 250 25.65 4.35 21.28
CA PRO A 250 24.39 4.86 20.76
C PRO A 250 23.67 5.74 21.79
N LEU A 251 22.90 6.71 21.28
CA LEU A 251 22.13 7.67 22.05
C LEU A 251 20.65 7.54 21.71
N LEU A 252 19.81 7.28 22.72
CA LEU A 252 18.36 7.43 22.60
C LEU A 252 17.97 8.81 23.13
N THR A 253 17.26 9.59 22.30
CA THR A 253 16.61 10.83 22.73
C THR A 253 15.10 10.61 22.83
N MET A 254 14.53 11.08 23.94
CA MET A 254 13.10 11.10 24.20
C MET A 254 12.67 12.56 24.45
N SER A 255 11.81 13.10 23.59
CA SER A 255 11.40 14.50 23.58
C SER A 255 9.88 14.62 23.62
N ARG A 256 9.34 15.41 24.56
CA ARG A 256 7.89 15.63 24.67
C ARG A 256 7.34 16.46 23.51
N PHE A 257 8.12 17.42 23.02
CA PHE A 257 7.87 18.26 21.85
C PHE A 257 9.17 19.00 21.49
N ALA A 258 9.33 19.44 20.23
CA ALA A 258 10.53 20.15 19.78
C ALA A 258 10.78 21.43 20.62
N GLY A 259 11.98 21.61 21.16
CA GLY A 259 12.30 22.70 22.09
C GLY A 259 11.74 22.54 23.51
N GLY A 260 11.05 21.43 23.80
CA GLY A 260 10.45 21.15 25.10
C GLY A 260 11.39 20.45 26.08
N TYR A 261 10.79 19.58 26.90
CA TYR A 261 11.52 18.69 27.81
C TYR A 261 12.06 17.49 27.04
N ILE A 262 13.36 17.23 27.23
CA ILE A 262 14.10 16.17 26.56
C ILE A 262 14.83 15.34 27.63
N ALA A 263 14.82 14.03 27.46
CA ALA A 263 15.67 13.09 28.17
C ALA A 263 16.59 12.40 27.16
N GLN A 264 17.82 12.11 27.58
CA GLN A 264 18.81 11.40 26.77
C GLN A 264 19.44 10.28 27.59
N MET A 265 19.71 9.15 26.93
CA MET A 265 20.40 8.01 27.51
C MET A 265 21.42 7.37 26.58
N GLN A 266 22.54 6.93 27.14
CA GLN A 266 23.56 6.12 26.46
C GLN A 266 23.98 4.96 27.36
N ILE A 267 24.25 3.81 26.77
CA ILE A 267 24.83 2.64 27.44
C ILE A 267 26.13 2.28 26.71
N THR A 268 27.23 2.15 27.45
CA THR A 268 28.54 1.85 26.88
C THR A 268 28.72 0.37 26.56
N GLN A 269 29.73 0.06 25.74
CA GLN A 269 30.18 -1.31 25.51
C GLN A 269 30.55 -2.02 26.82
N THR A 270 31.02 -1.29 27.83
CA THR A 270 31.33 -1.76 29.19
C THR A 270 30.14 -1.76 30.15
N GLY A 271 28.91 -1.50 29.67
CA GLY A 271 27.69 -1.53 30.49
C GLY A 271 27.43 -0.29 31.34
N SER A 272 28.28 0.74 31.31
CA SER A 272 28.02 2.00 31.99
C SER A 272 26.83 2.71 31.37
N PHE A 273 25.83 3.05 32.19
CA PHE A 273 24.60 3.69 31.75
C PHE A 273 24.58 5.15 32.23
N GLY A 274 24.51 6.10 31.29
CA GLY A 274 24.34 7.53 31.57
C GLY A 274 22.96 8.03 31.17
N ILE A 275 22.38 8.92 31.98
CA ILE A 275 21.16 9.69 31.68
C ILE A 275 21.39 11.19 31.85
N ARG A 276 20.69 12.02 31.08
CA ARG A 276 20.61 13.48 31.31
C ARG A 276 19.27 14.07 30.88
N GLY A 277 18.94 15.24 31.44
CA GLY A 277 17.80 16.06 31.04
C GLY A 277 18.22 17.30 30.26
N GLY A 278 17.35 17.75 29.35
CA GLY A 278 17.52 18.97 28.56
C GLY A 278 16.22 19.74 28.37
N VAL A 279 16.33 21.05 28.17
CA VAL A 279 15.21 21.96 27.89
C VAL A 279 15.61 22.94 26.78
N GLY A 280 14.69 23.24 25.85
CA GLY A 280 14.92 24.26 24.82
C GLY A 280 15.72 23.79 23.60
N ALA A 281 16.25 22.56 23.62
CA ALA A 281 17.09 22.07 22.53
C ALA A 281 16.27 21.70 21.28
N THR A 282 16.86 21.97 20.11
CA THR A 282 16.31 21.67 18.79
C THR A 282 17.44 21.23 17.86
N THR A 283 17.12 20.92 16.62
CA THR A 283 18.11 20.62 15.56
C THR A 283 19.02 21.80 15.19
N SER A 284 18.76 23.00 15.73
CA SER A 284 19.52 24.23 15.49
C SER A 284 19.85 25.04 16.76
N ASN A 285 19.33 24.65 17.92
CA ASN A 285 19.60 25.27 19.22
C ASN A 285 20.08 24.23 20.23
N GLN A 286 21.17 24.50 20.94
CA GLN A 286 21.67 23.55 21.94
C GLN A 286 20.78 23.45 23.17
N GLY A 287 20.00 24.48 23.50
CA GLY A 287 19.22 24.53 24.74
C GLY A 287 20.10 24.51 25.99
N THR A 288 19.51 24.11 27.11
CA THR A 288 20.18 23.95 28.41
C THR A 288 20.08 22.50 28.86
N TRP A 289 21.20 21.91 29.29
CA TRP A 289 21.29 20.51 29.70
C TRP A 289 21.78 20.39 31.15
N SER A 290 21.35 19.33 31.83
CA SER A 290 22.04 18.88 33.04
C SER A 290 23.39 18.27 32.69
N ASN A 291 24.23 18.08 33.71
CA ASN A 291 25.30 17.10 33.64
C ASN A 291 24.74 15.71 33.28
N TRP A 292 25.59 14.84 32.75
CA TRP A 292 25.30 13.42 32.72
C TRP A 292 25.35 12.84 34.13
N PHE A 293 24.37 11.98 34.44
CA PHE A 293 24.29 11.24 35.68
C PHE A 293 24.45 9.75 35.37
N THR A 294 25.42 9.11 36.01
CA THR A 294 25.60 7.65 35.95
C THR A 294 24.47 6.96 36.70
N VAL A 295 23.87 5.96 36.06
CA VAL A 295 22.88 5.07 36.68
C VAL A 295 23.61 3.92 37.35
N TYR A 296 23.42 3.81 38.67
CA TYR A 296 23.94 2.71 39.46
C TYR A 296 22.99 1.50 39.43
N THR A 297 23.56 0.32 39.25
CA THR A 297 22.87 -0.97 39.14
C THR A 297 23.60 -2.02 39.99
N THR A 298 23.05 -3.23 40.10
CA THR A 298 23.73 -4.36 40.75
C THR A 298 25.02 -4.79 40.04
N GLY A 299 25.23 -4.40 38.78
CA GLY A 299 26.46 -4.70 38.03
C GLY A 299 27.62 -3.73 38.30
N ASN A 300 27.36 -2.53 38.85
CA ASN A 300 28.41 -1.53 39.14
C ASN A 300 28.40 -1.02 40.60
N THR A 301 27.65 -1.69 41.48
CA THR A 301 27.65 -1.45 42.93
C THR A 301 27.75 -2.76 43.71
N THR A 302 28.43 -2.73 44.85
CA THR A 302 28.31 -3.80 45.86
C THR A 302 27.47 -3.34 47.04
N LYS A 303 26.70 -4.27 47.58
CA LYS A 303 26.02 -4.19 48.87
C LYS A 303 27.00 -4.67 49.94
N ALA A 304 27.40 -3.78 50.85
CA ALA A 304 28.29 -4.13 51.96
C ALA A 304 27.55 -4.97 53.02
N SER A 305 28.28 -5.54 53.98
CA SER A 305 27.72 -6.44 55.01
C SER A 305 26.63 -5.82 55.90
N ASN A 306 26.56 -4.49 55.98
CA ASN A 306 25.50 -3.69 56.64
C ASN A 306 24.35 -3.22 55.71
N GLY A 307 24.34 -3.65 54.44
CA GLY A 307 23.33 -3.26 53.44
C GLY A 307 23.60 -1.96 52.68
N VAL A 308 24.67 -1.21 52.98
CA VAL A 308 25.01 0.03 52.27
C VAL A 308 25.54 -0.27 50.87
N LEU A 309 24.93 0.34 49.84
CA LEU A 309 25.43 0.29 48.46
C LEU A 309 26.65 1.20 48.30
N SER A 310 27.62 0.78 47.48
CA SER A 310 28.74 1.62 47.04
C SER A 310 29.17 1.24 45.64
N ALA A 311 29.60 2.23 44.85
CA ALA A 311 30.21 2.02 43.54
C ALA A 311 31.37 1.01 43.66
N ALA A 312 31.30 -0.09 42.92
CA ALA A 312 32.26 -1.17 43.07
C ALA A 312 32.20 -2.21 41.94
N SER A 313 33.36 -2.41 41.32
CA SER A 313 33.83 -3.64 40.67
C SER A 313 35.33 -3.46 40.37
N PRO A 314 36.15 -4.51 40.20
CA PRO A 314 35.99 -5.88 40.69
C PRO A 314 35.96 -5.99 42.24
N VAL A 315 35.18 -6.92 42.80
CA VAL A 315 35.01 -7.10 44.26
C VAL A 315 34.98 -8.57 44.69
N ALA A 316 35.58 -8.85 45.85
CA ALA A 316 35.40 -10.08 46.60
C ALA A 316 34.80 -9.83 47.99
N ARG A 317 34.07 -10.82 48.52
CA ARG A 317 33.59 -10.86 49.91
C ARG A 317 34.30 -11.99 50.65
N VAL A 318 35.16 -11.65 51.61
CA VAL A 318 35.93 -12.62 52.41
C VAL A 318 35.18 -13.00 53.67
N VAL A 319 35.11 -14.31 53.95
CA VAL A 319 34.48 -14.92 55.14
C VAL A 319 35.41 -15.94 55.79
N GLN A 320 35.12 -16.40 57.01
CA GLN A 320 35.96 -17.41 57.67
C GLN A 320 36.06 -18.71 56.86
N SER A 321 34.93 -19.21 56.38
CA SER A 321 34.81 -20.33 55.43
C SER A 321 33.37 -20.43 54.90
N LYS A 322 33.17 -21.22 53.84
CA LYS A 322 31.84 -21.53 53.31
C LYS A 322 30.89 -22.20 54.31
N SER A 323 31.42 -23.00 55.25
CA SER A 323 30.63 -23.66 56.29
C SER A 323 30.38 -22.82 57.54
N ALA A 324 31.17 -21.77 57.76
CA ALA A 324 31.03 -20.86 58.88
C ALA A 324 30.11 -19.66 58.58
N CYS A 325 29.97 -19.27 57.31
CA CYS A 325 29.09 -18.17 56.92
C CYS A 325 27.61 -18.57 57.07
N THR A 326 26.83 -17.74 57.77
CA THR A 326 25.37 -17.93 57.98
C THR A 326 24.52 -16.96 57.16
N ARG A 327 25.14 -16.06 56.39
CA ARG A 327 24.47 -15.09 55.52
C ARG A 327 24.05 -15.76 54.21
N PRO A 328 22.75 -15.88 53.88
CA PRO A 328 22.31 -16.46 52.61
C PRO A 328 22.66 -15.57 51.42
N ASP A 329 22.73 -14.26 51.64
CA ASP A 329 23.00 -13.21 50.65
C ASP A 329 24.48 -13.07 50.26
N ILE A 330 25.37 -13.86 50.86
CA ILE A 330 26.82 -13.80 50.57
C ILE A 330 27.11 -13.99 49.08
N ALA A 331 26.42 -14.92 48.41
CA ALA A 331 26.59 -15.29 47.01
C ALA A 331 25.44 -14.81 46.08
N GLU A 332 24.70 -13.78 46.48
CA GLU A 332 23.75 -13.08 45.59
C GLU A 332 24.48 -12.16 44.60
N ASP A 333 23.77 -11.56 43.65
CA ASP A 333 24.26 -10.49 42.78
C ASP A 333 25.54 -10.85 41.96
N SER A 334 25.54 -12.02 41.28
CA SER A 334 26.64 -12.59 40.47
C SER A 334 27.88 -13.12 41.21
N PHE A 335 27.86 -13.18 42.55
CA PHE A 335 29.01 -13.64 43.32
C PHE A 335 29.17 -15.18 43.36
N GLU A 336 30.32 -15.69 42.90
CA GLU A 336 30.67 -17.12 42.90
C GLU A 336 31.71 -17.49 43.98
N TRP A 337 31.63 -18.70 44.53
CA TRP A 337 32.56 -19.17 45.58
C TRP A 337 33.96 -19.46 45.05
N CYS A 338 34.96 -18.78 45.62
CA CYS A 338 36.37 -18.89 45.23
C CYS A 338 37.30 -19.24 46.43
N GLY A 339 36.77 -19.98 47.41
CA GLY A 339 37.49 -20.46 48.60
C GLY A 339 36.85 -19.97 49.90
N ALA A 340 37.60 -19.26 50.73
CA ALA A 340 37.14 -18.60 51.96
C ALA A 340 36.38 -17.29 51.66
N GLY A 341 35.51 -17.30 50.66
CA GLY A 341 34.80 -16.13 50.17
C GLY A 341 34.23 -16.32 48.78
N VAL A 342 33.69 -15.23 48.25
CA VAL A 342 33.09 -15.16 46.92
C VAL A 342 33.64 -13.97 46.12
N ALA A 343 33.56 -14.03 44.79
CA ALA A 343 33.99 -12.99 43.86
C ALA A 343 32.87 -12.67 42.86
N ASN A 344 32.71 -11.41 42.46
CA ASN A 344 31.80 -11.06 41.36
C ASN A 344 32.40 -11.43 39.98
N GLU A 345 31.62 -11.29 38.91
CA GLU A 345 32.02 -11.72 37.56
C GLU A 345 33.36 -11.11 37.08
N GLU A 346 33.61 -9.82 37.32
CA GLU A 346 34.88 -9.18 36.94
C GLU A 346 36.06 -9.57 37.86
N ALA A 347 35.79 -10.07 39.07
CA ALA A 347 36.80 -10.65 39.97
C ALA A 347 36.97 -12.18 39.79
N ARG A 348 36.36 -12.77 38.75
CA ARG A 348 36.47 -14.21 38.48
C ARG A 348 37.92 -14.59 38.16
N GLY A 349 38.40 -15.65 38.81
CA GLY A 349 39.77 -16.16 38.66
C GLY A 349 40.63 -15.99 39.92
N ILE A 350 40.20 -15.16 40.89
CA ILE A 350 40.88 -15.11 42.19
C ILE A 350 40.68 -16.39 43.01
N THR A 351 41.56 -16.62 43.98
CA THR A 351 41.39 -17.64 45.03
C THR A 351 41.61 -17.01 46.41
N ILE A 352 40.65 -17.21 47.31
CA ILE A 352 40.66 -16.69 48.68
C ILE A 352 40.99 -17.83 49.65
N THR A 353 42.12 -17.73 50.37
CA THR A 353 42.57 -18.77 51.31
C THR A 353 42.72 -18.18 52.71
N ARG A 354 42.12 -18.82 53.72
CA ARG A 354 42.39 -18.51 55.13
C ARG A 354 43.69 -19.18 55.55
N VAL A 355 44.72 -18.39 55.88
CA VAL A 355 46.07 -18.88 56.20
C VAL A 355 46.34 -18.95 57.71
N ASP A 356 45.71 -18.09 58.50
CA ASP A 356 45.72 -18.13 59.97
C ASP A 356 44.40 -17.54 60.52
N VAL A 357 44.22 -17.52 61.85
CA VAL A 357 43.11 -16.82 62.52
C VAL A 357 43.10 -15.35 62.11
N GLY A 358 42.04 -14.93 61.42
CA GLY A 358 41.87 -13.56 60.94
C GLY A 358 42.81 -13.14 59.80
N VAL A 359 43.55 -14.06 59.18
CA VAL A 359 44.44 -13.75 58.05
C VAL A 359 44.03 -14.53 56.81
N TYR A 360 43.78 -13.78 55.73
CA TYR A 360 43.27 -14.29 54.46
C TYR A 360 44.14 -13.77 53.30
N THR A 361 44.47 -14.63 52.34
CA THR A 361 45.18 -14.24 51.12
C THR A 361 44.24 -14.32 49.92
N VAL A 362 44.21 -13.27 49.10
CA VAL A 362 43.52 -13.21 47.81
C VAL A 362 44.58 -13.22 46.71
N ALA A 363 44.71 -14.33 46.00
CA ALA A 363 45.63 -14.49 44.88
C ALA A 363 44.88 -14.39 43.54
N GLY A 364 45.54 -13.90 42.49
CA GLY A 364 44.95 -13.74 41.14
C GLY A 364 44.51 -12.32 40.77
N SER A 365 44.61 -11.37 41.70
CA SER A 365 44.47 -9.92 41.46
C SER A 365 45.77 -9.27 40.98
N LEU A 366 45.68 -8.06 40.42
CA LEU A 366 46.82 -7.18 40.12
C LEU A 366 47.15 -6.21 41.27
N GLY A 367 46.30 -6.15 42.30
CA GLY A 367 46.47 -5.25 43.45
C GLY A 367 45.16 -4.75 44.02
N PHE A 368 45.22 -3.83 44.99
CA PHE A 368 44.03 -3.10 45.43
C PHE A 368 43.52 -2.18 44.32
N ALA A 369 42.23 -1.86 44.33
CA ALA A 369 41.67 -0.87 43.40
C ALA A 369 42.28 0.53 43.66
N GLU A 370 42.78 1.17 42.60
CA GLU A 370 43.39 2.51 42.67
C GLU A 370 42.37 3.63 42.94
N ASP A 371 41.13 3.45 42.48
CA ASP A 371 40.05 4.42 42.67
C ASP A 371 39.19 4.13 43.90
N SER A 372 38.82 5.19 44.62
CA SER A 372 37.83 5.17 45.72
C SER A 372 38.23 4.28 46.91
N TRP A 373 37.46 3.23 47.22
CA TRP A 373 37.65 2.38 48.40
C TRP A 373 38.17 1.00 47.99
N HIS A 374 39.03 0.41 48.83
CA HIS A 374 39.64 -0.90 48.59
C HIS A 374 39.33 -1.95 49.67
N LEU A 375 38.99 -1.53 50.90
CA LEU A 375 38.59 -2.42 52.00
C LEU A 375 37.38 -1.88 52.78
N LYS A 376 36.52 -2.79 53.23
CA LYS A 376 35.50 -2.53 54.25
C LYS A 376 35.52 -3.63 55.30
N ALA A 377 35.56 -3.24 56.57
CA ALA A 377 35.48 -4.16 57.69
C ALA A 377 34.12 -4.89 57.71
N PRO A 378 34.03 -6.09 58.34
CA PRO A 378 32.77 -6.76 58.54
C PRO A 378 31.93 -5.93 59.51
N ALA A 379 30.75 -5.52 59.08
CA ALA A 379 29.84 -4.70 59.86
C ALA A 379 28.67 -5.52 60.43
N ASP A 380 28.02 -4.97 61.46
CA ASP A 380 26.78 -5.52 61.99
C ASP A 380 25.69 -5.47 60.89
N PRO A 381 25.00 -6.59 60.58
CA PRO A 381 23.87 -6.60 59.65
C PRO A 381 22.74 -5.61 60.02
N ALA A 382 22.62 -5.23 61.30
CA ALA A 382 21.66 -4.23 61.78
C ALA A 382 22.15 -2.77 61.60
N GLY A 383 23.35 -2.55 61.05
CA GLY A 383 23.88 -1.21 60.76
C GLY A 383 24.62 -0.53 61.90
N ASN A 384 24.90 -1.22 63.02
CA ASN A 384 25.58 -0.66 64.20
C ASN A 384 27.09 -0.37 64.01
N GLY A 385 27.58 -0.31 62.77
CA GLY A 385 28.97 -0.07 62.41
C GLY A 385 29.84 -1.34 62.35
N ASP A 386 31.15 -1.13 62.19
CA ASP A 386 32.10 -2.23 61.98
C ASP A 386 32.30 -3.07 63.26
N LEU A 387 32.43 -4.38 63.09
CA LEU A 387 32.67 -5.34 64.18
C LEU A 387 34.16 -5.48 64.54
N ALA A 388 35.04 -5.05 63.64
CA ALA A 388 36.49 -5.28 63.70
C ALA A 388 37.26 -4.16 62.98
N ILE A 389 38.59 -4.19 63.04
CA ILE A 389 39.50 -3.39 62.22
C ILE A 389 40.05 -4.30 61.12
N VAL A 390 39.97 -3.88 59.87
CA VAL A 390 40.58 -4.59 58.73
C VAL A 390 41.81 -3.82 58.24
N GLU A 391 42.88 -4.55 57.98
CA GLU A 391 44.11 -4.06 57.38
C GLU A 391 44.44 -4.89 56.13
N GLY A 392 45.17 -4.32 55.19
CA GLY A 392 45.51 -4.96 53.93
C GLY A 392 46.92 -4.64 53.49
N GLU A 393 47.64 -5.66 53.06
CA GLU A 393 48.97 -5.58 52.47
C GLU A 393 48.94 -6.16 51.05
N GLN A 394 49.65 -5.55 50.12
CA GLN A 394 49.79 -6.04 48.73
C GLN A 394 51.23 -6.49 48.49
N ALA A 395 51.40 -7.65 47.85
CA ALA A 395 52.68 -8.14 47.35
C ALA A 395 52.96 -7.66 45.92
N GLU A 396 54.22 -7.74 45.49
CA GLU A 396 54.67 -7.33 44.14
C GLU A 396 53.97 -8.13 43.01
N ASP A 397 53.50 -9.34 43.29
CA ASP A 397 52.76 -10.19 42.35
C ASP A 397 51.25 -9.88 42.26
N GLY A 398 50.77 -8.87 42.99
CA GLY A 398 49.36 -8.49 43.06
C GLY A 398 48.52 -9.26 44.09
N THR A 399 49.10 -10.22 44.82
CA THR A 399 48.43 -10.95 45.91
C THR A 399 48.14 -10.02 47.10
N LEU A 400 46.92 -10.09 47.62
CA LEU A 400 46.47 -9.27 48.77
C LEU A 400 46.42 -10.12 50.04
N THR A 401 47.04 -9.65 51.11
CA THR A 401 46.93 -10.23 52.46
C THR A 401 46.03 -9.35 53.31
N ILE A 402 44.87 -9.88 53.69
CA ILE A 402 43.84 -9.21 54.48
C ILE A 402 43.91 -9.71 55.92
N LYS A 403 44.04 -8.79 56.87
CA LYS A 403 44.16 -9.08 58.31
C LYS A 403 42.99 -8.45 59.07
N LEU A 404 42.40 -9.19 60.00
CA LEU A 404 41.23 -8.74 60.76
C LEU A 404 41.48 -8.82 62.27
N PHE A 405 41.32 -7.68 62.94
CA PHE A 405 41.63 -7.52 64.36
C PHE A 405 40.41 -7.11 65.18
N LYS A 406 40.34 -7.60 66.42
CA LYS A 406 39.36 -7.10 67.41
C LYS A 406 39.61 -5.62 67.66
N LYS A 407 38.52 -4.83 67.75
CA LYS A 407 38.59 -3.44 68.21
C LYS A 407 39.14 -3.39 69.64
N ARG A 408 40.26 -2.69 69.85
CA ARG A 408 40.81 -2.39 71.19
C ARG A 408 40.86 -0.89 71.40
N TYR A 409 40.24 -0.43 72.47
CA TYR A 409 40.35 0.96 72.91
C TYR A 409 41.54 1.10 73.86
N LYS A 410 42.45 2.03 73.59
CA LYS A 410 43.62 2.33 74.44
C LYS A 410 43.61 3.81 74.79
N LEU A 411 43.82 4.13 76.07
CA LEU A 411 44.08 5.51 76.49
C LEU A 411 45.44 5.97 75.92
N ASN A 412 45.43 7.13 75.28
CA ASN A 412 46.62 7.85 74.86
C ASN A 412 47.19 8.59 76.07
N GLU A 413 48.39 8.23 76.52
CA GLU A 413 48.99 8.80 77.73
C GLU A 413 49.48 10.25 77.53
N GLU A 414 49.63 10.70 76.29
CA GLU A 414 50.10 12.06 75.97
C GLU A 414 48.93 13.05 75.74
N THR A 415 47.86 12.63 75.05
CA THR A 415 46.70 13.51 74.77
C THR A 415 45.53 13.32 75.74
N GLY A 416 45.42 12.15 76.38
CA GLY A 416 44.27 11.77 77.21
C GLY A 416 43.08 11.20 76.42
N ASP A 417 43.17 11.09 75.10
CA ASP A 417 42.12 10.54 74.24
C ASP A 417 42.05 9.01 74.30
N ILE A 418 40.94 8.43 73.84
CA ILE A 418 40.78 6.98 73.72
C ILE A 418 40.91 6.58 72.24
N ASP A 419 42.09 6.08 71.87
CA ASP A 419 42.39 5.62 70.52
C ASP A 419 41.79 4.23 70.26
N LEU A 420 41.16 4.07 69.09
CA LEU A 420 40.74 2.77 68.56
C LEU A 420 41.90 2.16 67.77
N ILE A 421 42.47 1.07 68.27
CA ILE A 421 43.63 0.39 67.69
C ILE A 421 43.38 -1.11 67.48
N ALA A 422 44.21 -1.73 66.63
CA ALA A 422 44.21 -3.18 66.42
C ALA A 422 44.45 -3.93 67.76
N GLY A 423 43.58 -4.89 68.04
CA GLY A 423 43.68 -5.84 69.15
C GLY A 423 44.26 -7.19 68.69
N ALA A 424 43.82 -8.27 69.34
CA ALA A 424 44.15 -9.61 68.89
C ALA A 424 43.45 -9.94 67.55
N SER A 425 44.09 -10.75 66.71
CA SER A 425 43.51 -11.25 65.46
C SER A 425 42.20 -12.00 65.71
N MET A 426 41.26 -11.93 64.77
CA MET A 426 39.99 -12.65 64.81
C MET A 426 39.52 -13.03 63.42
N ASP A 427 38.89 -14.20 63.30
CA ASP A 427 38.20 -14.56 62.06
C ASP A 427 36.98 -13.67 61.79
N VAL A 428 36.62 -13.56 60.51
CA VAL A 428 35.39 -12.88 60.06
C VAL A 428 34.17 -13.50 60.76
N PRO A 429 33.31 -12.71 61.42
CA PRO A 429 32.09 -13.21 62.07
C PRO A 429 31.15 -13.92 61.09
N ALA A 430 30.54 -15.02 61.54
CA ALA A 430 29.65 -15.87 60.73
C ALA A 430 28.54 -15.10 59.99
N ASN A 431 28.02 -14.02 60.58
CA ASN A 431 26.93 -13.20 60.07
C ASN A 431 27.38 -12.00 59.19
N SER A 432 28.66 -11.89 58.84
CA SER A 432 29.23 -10.74 58.14
C SER A 432 30.37 -11.13 57.17
N TRP A 433 30.93 -10.16 56.45
CA TRP A 433 32.04 -10.34 55.51
C TRP A 433 32.88 -9.07 55.36
N ILE A 434 34.14 -9.22 54.97
CA ILE A 434 35.00 -8.11 54.52
C ILE A 434 34.74 -7.92 53.02
N ASP A 435 34.42 -6.70 52.57
CA ASP A 435 34.47 -6.38 51.14
C ASP A 435 35.90 -5.97 50.75
N VAL A 436 36.46 -6.58 49.71
CA VAL A 436 37.79 -6.29 49.16
C VAL A 436 37.62 -5.89 47.70
N ARG A 437 38.06 -4.68 47.32
CA ARG A 437 38.05 -4.20 45.92
C ARG A 437 39.46 -4.23 45.35
N MET A 438 39.61 -4.79 44.16
CA MET A 438 40.91 -5.11 43.56
C MET A 438 40.97 -4.77 42.07
N LEU A 439 42.17 -4.57 41.56
CA LEU A 439 42.45 -4.61 40.12
C LEU A 439 42.55 -6.07 39.68
N MET A 440 42.07 -6.37 38.47
CA MET A 440 42.07 -7.70 37.88
C MET A 440 42.79 -7.69 36.53
N PRO A 441 43.42 -8.81 36.12
CA PRO A 441 43.91 -8.98 34.76
C PRO A 441 42.76 -8.81 33.75
N PRO A 442 43.02 -8.31 32.52
CA PRO A 442 42.02 -8.29 31.47
C PRO A 442 41.46 -9.70 31.24
N VAL A 443 40.14 -9.84 31.26
CA VAL A 443 39.49 -11.11 30.94
C VAL A 443 39.85 -11.47 29.50
N ALA A 444 40.54 -12.60 29.31
CA ALA A 444 40.88 -13.08 27.98
C ALA A 444 39.60 -13.33 27.17
N VAL A 445 39.43 -12.58 26.09
CA VAL A 445 38.34 -12.81 25.14
C VAL A 445 38.74 -14.02 24.29
N ASP A 446 38.20 -15.19 24.61
CA ASP A 446 38.38 -16.39 23.80
C ASP A 446 37.93 -16.12 22.36
N GLY A 447 38.87 -16.21 21.41
CA GLY A 447 38.56 -16.29 19.99
C GLY A 447 38.75 -15.02 19.14
N VAL A 448 39.90 -14.35 19.23
CA VAL A 448 40.49 -13.72 18.04
C VAL A 448 41.89 -14.28 17.82
N ILE A 449 41.98 -15.26 16.92
CA ILE A 449 43.26 -15.63 16.30
C ILE A 449 43.58 -14.47 15.36
N SER A 450 44.52 -13.61 15.74
CA SER A 450 45.18 -12.73 14.77
C SER A 450 46.07 -13.61 13.92
N GLU A 451 45.62 -13.93 12.70
CA GLU A 451 46.52 -14.52 11.70
C GLU A 451 47.68 -13.54 11.48
N GLU A 452 48.88 -14.10 11.61
CA GLU A 452 50.15 -13.41 11.42
C GLU A 452 50.22 -12.95 9.96
N GLU A 453 50.31 -11.64 9.71
CA GLU A 453 50.48 -11.10 8.35
C GLU A 453 51.89 -11.47 7.87
N THR A 454 51.99 -12.61 7.18
CA THR A 454 53.26 -13.08 6.61
C THR A 454 53.67 -12.18 5.45
N ASP A 455 54.73 -11.40 5.69
CA ASP A 455 55.44 -10.57 4.72
C ASP A 455 55.79 -11.35 3.43
N SER A 456 55.29 -10.94 2.26
CA SER A 456 55.74 -11.38 0.93
C SER A 456 55.40 -10.39 -0.19
#